data_AF-A1ZM39-F1
#
_entry.id   AF-A1ZM39-F1
#
_cell.length_a   1.000
_cell.length_b   1.000
_cell.length_c   1.000
_cell.angle_alpha   90.00
_cell.angle_beta   90.00
_cell.angle_gamma   90.00
#
_symmetry.space_group_name_H-M   'P 1'
#
loop_
_entity.id
_entity.type
_entity.pdbx_description
1 polymer ?
#
loop_
_entity_poly.entity_id
_entity_poly.type
_entity_poly.pdbx_seq_one_letter_code
_entity_poly.pdbx_strand_id
1 'polypeptide(L)' 'MGKRQIRIFESDIDPKLPELVQKELNLILKNNLTLRGTIYKYDESKLYLKDTIHRKHVIDKSAVAEIIIDHTTLY' A
#
# COMPACT_ATOMS: atom_id res chain seq x y z
N MET A 1 -7.49 -18.87 -13.73
CA MET A 1 -6.22 -18.13 -13.68
C MET A 1 -6.26 -17.24 -12.46
N GLY A 2 -5.73 -17.71 -11.33
CA GLY A 2 -5.87 -17.04 -10.04
C GLY A 2 -4.93 -15.84 -9.96
N LYS A 3 -5.48 -14.63 -9.86
CA LYS A 3 -4.71 -13.45 -9.48
C LYS A 3 -4.09 -13.72 -8.12
N ARG A 4 -2.76 -13.80 -8.05
CA ARG A 4 -2.04 -13.93 -6.77
C ARG A 4 -2.00 -12.56 -6.13
N GLN A 5 -2.96 -12.28 -5.26
CA GLN A 5 -2.91 -11.11 -4.39
C GLN A 5 -1.94 -11.38 -3.25
N ILE A 6 -0.96 -10.50 -3.07
CA ILE A 6 -0.04 -10.56 -1.92
C ILE A 6 -0.61 -9.62 -0.87
N ARG A 7 -1.00 -10.18 0.28
CA ARG A 7 -1.41 -9.41 1.46
C ARG A 7 -0.23 -9.28 2.40
N ILE A 8 0.07 -8.06 2.79
CA ILE A 8 1.13 -7.68 3.71
C ILE A 8 0.43 -7.10 4.94
N PHE A 9 0.56 -7.77 6.08
CA PHE A 9 -0.01 -7.33 7.34
C PHE A 9 0.91 -6.33 8.03
N GLU A 10 0.37 -5.57 9.00
CA GLU A 10 1.08 -4.54 9.78
C GLU A 10 2.53 -4.92 10.15
N SER A 11 2.76 -6.14 10.63
CA SER A 11 4.09 -6.63 11.03
C SER A 11 5.11 -6.76 9.89
N ASP A 12 4.64 -6.97 8.66
CA ASP A 12 5.47 -7.14 7.46
C ASP A 12 5.54 -5.87 6.59
N ILE A 13 4.86 -4.79 6.99
CA ILE A 13 4.84 -3.53 6.23
C ILE A 13 6.25 -2.94 6.19
N ASP A 14 6.85 -2.65 7.34
CA ASP A 14 8.16 -1.98 7.40
C ASP A 14 9.27 -2.65 6.59
N PRO A 15 9.50 -3.98 6.67
CA PRO A 15 10.52 -4.63 5.86
C PRO A 15 10.20 -4.63 4.35
N LYS A 16 8.91 -4.61 3.96
CA LYS A 16 8.50 -4.62 2.55
C LYS A 16 8.27 -3.23 1.95
N LEU A 17 8.20 -2.18 2.77
CA LEU A 17 8.04 -0.79 2.31
C LEU A 17 8.99 -0.39 1.17
N PRO A 18 10.29 -0.71 1.22
CA PRO A 18 11.21 -0.38 0.13
C PRO A 18 10.80 -0.99 -1.21
N GLU A 19 10.23 -2.20 -1.19
CA GLU A 19 9.76 -2.91 -2.38
C GLU A 19 8.39 -2.45 -2.87
N LEU A 20 7.64 -1.74 -2.02
CA LEU A 20 6.30 -1.23 -2.29
C LEU A 20 6.30 0.18 -2.88
N VAL A 21 7.41 0.92 -2.75
CA VAL A 21 7.56 2.25 -3.34
C VAL A 21 7.39 2.17 -4.85
N GLN A 22 6.65 3.13 -5.41
CA GLN A 22 6.31 3.24 -6.83
C GLN A 22 5.48 2.08 -7.41
N LYS A 23 5.04 1.12 -6.59
CA LYS A 23 4.08 0.09 -7.01
C LYS A 23 2.65 0.51 -6.73
N GLU A 24 1.75 0.13 -7.64
CA GLU A 24 0.32 0.27 -7.43
C GLU A 24 -0.16 -0.82 -6.45
N LEU A 25 -0.87 -0.39 -5.42
CA LEU A 25 -1.34 -1.23 -4.33
C LEU A 25 -2.67 -0.69 -3.76
N ASN A 26 -3.38 -1.57 -3.07
CA ASN A 26 -4.53 -1.23 -2.25
C ASN A 26 -4.10 -1.22 -0.79
N LEU A 27 -4.15 -0.05 -0.18
CA LEU A 27 -3.85 0.16 1.22
C LEU A 27 -5.14 0.11 2.02
N ILE A 28 -5.24 -0.83 2.97
CA ILE A 28 -6.39 -1.00 3.84
C ILE A 28 -6.05 -0.41 5.20
N LEU A 29 -6.88 0.51 5.66
CA LEU A 29 -6.78 1.18 6.93
C LEU A 29 -7.58 0.44 8.00
N LYS A 30 -7.20 0.62 9.27
CA LYS A 30 -7.89 0.03 10.44
C LYS A 30 -9.35 0.49 10.59
N ASN A 31 -9.73 1.57 9.93
CA ASN A 31 -11.12 2.06 9.88
C ASN A 31 -11.93 1.46 8.72
N ASN A 32 -11.48 0.35 8.13
CA ASN A 32 -12.08 -0.32 6.96
C ASN A 32 -12.11 0.53 5.68
N LEU A 33 -11.39 1.65 5.61
CA LEU A 33 -11.18 2.35 4.34
C LEU A 33 -10.10 1.66 3.51
N THR A 34 -10.39 1.50 2.23
CA THR A 34 -9.43 1.01 1.24
C THR A 34 -9.05 2.16 0.32
N LEU A 35 -7.76 2.49 0.28
CA LEU A 35 -7.18 3.49 -0.62
C LEU A 35 -6.36 2.78 -1.69
N ARG A 36 -6.71 2.98 -2.95
CA ARG A 36 -5.93 2.48 -4.07
C ARG A 36 -4.96 3.55 -4.53
N GLY A 37 -3.72 3.18 -4.80
CA GLY A 37 -2.75 4.13 -5.34
C GLY A 37 -1.33 3.63 -5.27
N THR A 38 -0.41 4.57 -5.39
CA THR A 38 1.03 4.31 -5.41
C THR A 38 1.69 4.99 -4.22
N ILE A 39 2.48 4.25 -3.44
CA ILE A 39 3.31 4.84 -2.39
C ILE A 39 4.47 5.57 -3.06
N TYR A 40 4.52 6.89 -2.94
CA TYR A 40 5.60 7.69 -3.54
C TYR A 40 6.65 8.10 -2.51
N LYS A 41 6.30 8.08 -1.23
CA LYS A 41 7.20 8.39 -0.11
C LYS A 41 6.72 7.66 1.14
N TYR A 42 7.64 7.28 2.00
CA TYR A 42 7.37 6.90 3.38
C TYR A 42 8.40 7.59 4.28
N ASP A 43 8.00 7.88 5.51
CA ASP A 43 8.88 8.33 6.59
C ASP A 43 8.80 7.28 7.72
N GLU A 44 9.34 7.57 8.91
CA GLU A 44 9.33 6.63 10.04
C GLU A 44 7.91 6.26 10.49
N SER A 45 7.03 7.26 10.64
CA SER A 45 5.64 7.05 11.13
C SER A 45 4.55 7.26 10.08
N LYS A 46 4.90 7.81 8.90
CA LYS A 46 3.93 8.23 7.89
C LYS A 46 4.16 7.60 6.53
N LEU A 47 3.08 7.36 5.82
CA LEU A 47 3.00 6.83 4.48
C LEU A 47 2.34 7.85 3.56
N TYR A 48 2.97 8.13 2.44
CA TYR A 48 2.46 9.05 1.44
C TYR A 48 2.03 8.26 0.22
N LEU A 49 0.72 8.20 0.03
CA LEU A 49 0.08 7.49 -1.05
C LEU A 49 -0.48 8.50 -2.05
N LYS A 50 -0.31 8.22 -3.33
CA LYS A 50 -0.90 8.98 -4.42
C LYS A 50 -1.96 8.11 -5.08
N ASP A 51 -3.22 8.53 -5.02
CA ASP A 51 -4.33 7.82 -5.64
C ASP A 51 -4.25 7.90 -7.18
N THR A 52 -5.01 7.05 -7.86
CA THR A 52 -5.24 7.00 -9.30
C THR A 52 -5.58 8.36 -9.92
N ILE A 53 -6.39 9.17 -9.23
CA ILE A 53 -6.72 10.56 -9.63
C ILE A 53 -5.65 11.58 -9.22
N HIS A 54 -4.44 11.13 -8.90
CA HIS A 54 -3.28 11.94 -8.53
C HIS A 54 -3.42 12.73 -7.21
N ARG A 55 -4.43 12.41 -6.39
CA ARG A 55 -4.61 12.99 -5.07
C ARG A 55 -3.58 12.44 -4.09
N LYS A 56 -2.95 13.31 -3.31
CA LYS A 56 -1.98 12.93 -2.27
C LYS A 56 -2.70 12.67 -0.96
N HIS A 57 -2.37 11.55 -0.34
CA HIS A 57 -2.86 11.11 0.96
C HIS A 57 -1.67 10.91 1.89
N VAL A 58 -1.80 11.41 3.11
CA VAL A 58 -0.86 11.17 4.19
C VAL A 58 -1.57 10.29 5.20
N ILE A 59 -1.02 9.11 5.43
CA ILE A 59 -1.58 8.09 6.31
C ILE A 59 -0.53 7.78 7.38
N ASP A 60 -0.94 7.67 8.64
CA ASP A 60 -0.07 7.15 9.68
C ASP A 60 0.11 5.64 9.51
N LYS A 61 1.34 5.13 9.59
CA LYS A 61 1.62 3.69 9.45
C LYS A 61 0.83 2.86 10.46
N SER A 62 0.66 3.38 11.68
CA SER A 62 -0.13 2.74 12.74
C SER A 62 -1.62 2.59 12.40
N ALA A 63 -2.13 3.40 11.48
CA ALA A 63 -3.49 3.34 10.98
C ALA A 63 -3.65 2.36 9.80
N VAL A 64 -2.55 1.84 9.25
CA VAL A 64 -2.58 0.82 8.19
C VAL A 64 -2.82 -0.55 8.82
N ALA A 65 -3.81 -1.28 8.31
CA ALA A 65 -4.10 -2.64 8.72
C ALA A 65 -3.39 -3.65 7.83
N GLU A 66 -3.54 -3.50 6.51
CA GLU A 66 -2.93 -4.39 5.52
C GLU A 66 -2.69 -3.67 4.19
N ILE A 67 -1.73 -4.17 3.43
CA ILE A 67 -1.40 -3.71 2.08
C ILE A 67 -1.61 -4.89 1.13
N ILE A 68 -2.43 -4.68 0.11
CA ILE A 68 -2.71 -5.68 -0.92
C ILE A 68 -2.05 -5.22 -2.22
N ILE A 69 -1.13 -6.04 -2.72
CA ILE A 69 -0.55 -5.87 -4.06
C ILE A 69 -1.24 -6.84 -5.01
N ASP A 70 -1.72 -6.35 -6.15
CA ASP A 70 -2.14 -7.21 -7.25
C ASP A 70 -0.89 -7.58 -8.06
N HIS A 71 -0.52 -8.85 -8.06
CA HIS A 71 0.55 -9.35 -8.92
C HIS A 71 -0.03 -9.49 -10.33
N THR A 72 -0.19 -8.38 -11.04
CA THR A 72 -0.36 -8.42 -12.49
C THR A 72 0.96 -8.94 -13.04
N THR A 73 0.95 -10.21 -13.42
CA THR A 73 1.99 -10.80 -14.24
C THR A 73 2.03 -9.98 -15.54
N LEU A 74 3.01 -9.07 -15.67
CA LEU A 74 3.41 -8.55 -16.96
C LEU A 74 4.06 -9.74 -17.69
N TYR A 75 3.29 -10.30 -18.63
CA TYR A 75 3.72 -11.37 -19.54
C TYR A 75 4.59 -10.78 -20.65
#